data_AF-A0A517NZA4-F1
#
_entry.id   AF-A0A517NZA4-F1
#
_cell.length_a   1.000
_cell.length_b   1.000
_cell.length_c   1.000
_cell.angle_alpha   90.00
_cell.angle_beta   90.00
_cell.angle_gamma   90.00
#
_symmetry.space_group_name_H-M   'P 1'
#
loop_
_entity.id
_entity.type
_entity.pdbx_description
1 polymer ?
#
loop_
_entity_poly.entity_id
_entity_poly.type
_entity_poly.pdbx_seq_one_letter_code
_entity_poly.pdbx_strand_id
1 'polypeptide(L)'
;MVAKKAAVDPIDFKISPEDQDEDGFVSLWNISSSTCNGDLEKTRALAAKLLNFLCKRECDFVVISPADASFLDEKFESENKLLYDWKPESEHVDILSQHAEVPAKAFMSFLTTHKFSPSTKYNPRRADRVEWFNEKWCVG
;
A
#
# COMPACT_ATOMS: atom_id res chain seq x y z
N MET A 1 5.11 -20.89 31.32
CA MET A 1 5.04 -20.57 29.88
C MET A 1 4.38 -19.20 29.75
N VAL A 2 5.17 -18.13 29.61
CA VAL A 2 4.62 -16.78 29.44
C VAL A 2 4.60 -16.50 27.95
N ALA A 3 3.40 -16.40 27.37
CA ALA A 3 3.23 -15.96 26.00
C ALA A 3 3.89 -14.58 25.83
N LYS A 4 4.96 -14.52 25.03
CA LYS A 4 5.53 -13.26 24.57
C LYS A 4 4.45 -12.55 23.75
N LYS A 5 3.79 -11.56 24.37
CA LYS A 5 3.05 -10.51 23.67
C LYS A 5 4.07 -9.89 22.71
N ALA A 6 3.92 -10.12 21.41
CA ALA A 6 4.70 -9.39 20.42
C ALA A 6 4.40 -7.92 20.66
N ALA A 7 5.40 -7.17 21.12
CA ALA A 7 5.35 -5.72 21.14
C ALA A 7 5.07 -5.33 19.68
N VAL A 8 3.92 -4.69 19.46
CA VAL A 8 3.64 -4.03 18.19
C VAL A 8 4.61 -2.87 18.20
N ASP A 9 5.76 -2.99 17.53
CA ASP A 9 6.64 -1.85 17.32
C ASP A 9 5.80 -0.75 16.68
N PRO A 10 5.53 0.36 17.37
CA PRO A 10 4.76 1.44 16.78
C PRO A 10 5.63 2.02 15.67
N ILE A 11 5.23 1.80 14.42
CA ILE A 11 5.76 2.63 13.34
C ILE A 11 5.17 4.00 13.55
N ASP A 12 6.04 4.97 13.76
CA ASP A 12 5.69 6.37 13.65
C ASP A 12 5.59 6.69 12.15
N PHE A 13 4.40 6.50 11.57
CA PHE A 13 4.16 6.84 10.18
C PHE A 13 4.28 8.36 10.02
N LYS A 14 5.18 8.78 9.15
CA LYS A 14 5.35 10.19 8.83
C LYS A 14 4.55 10.50 7.58
N ILE A 15 3.48 11.26 7.75
CA ILE A 15 2.72 11.82 6.64
C ILE A 15 2.96 13.33 6.67
N SER A 16 3.77 13.82 5.73
CA SER A 16 4.05 15.25 5.63
C SER A 16 2.81 15.97 5.10
N PRO A 17 2.45 17.16 5.62
CA PRO A 17 1.36 17.96 5.07
C PRO A 17 1.60 18.38 3.61
N GLU A 18 2.87 18.50 3.21
CA GLU A 18 3.28 18.84 1.84
C GLU A 18 3.10 17.70 0.83
N ASP A 19 3.04 16.45 1.32
CA ASP A 19 2.81 15.26 0.50
C ASP A 19 1.31 14.97 0.30
N GLN A 20 0.45 15.76 0.96
CA GLN A 20 -1.00 15.67 0.84
C GLN A 20 -1.54 16.65 -0.20
N ASP A 21 -2.53 16.22 -0.96
CA ASP A 21 -3.27 17.11 -1.86
C ASP A 21 -4.26 18.02 -1.11
N GLU A 22 -5.02 18.83 -1.86
CA GLU A 22 -6.01 19.77 -1.31
C GLU A 22 -7.13 19.07 -0.52
N ASP A 23 -7.40 17.79 -0.80
CA ASP A 23 -8.43 16.97 -0.18
C ASP A 23 -7.89 16.07 0.95
N GLY A 24 -6.57 16.09 1.20
CA GLY A 24 -5.90 15.32 2.25
C GLY A 24 -5.59 13.87 1.88
N PHE A 25 -5.54 13.57 0.58
CA PHE A 25 -5.05 12.30 0.04
C PHE A 25 -3.54 12.31 -0.10
N VAL A 26 -2.94 11.13 0.03
CA VAL A 26 -1.50 10.92 -0.12
C VAL A 26 -1.26 9.53 -0.69
N SER A 27 -0.24 9.39 -1.53
CA SER A 27 0.14 8.08 -2.07
C SER A 27 0.77 7.17 -1.01
N LEU A 28 0.55 5.86 -1.13
CA LEU A 28 1.22 4.87 -0.27
C LEU A 28 2.75 4.95 -0.39
N TRP A 29 3.26 5.34 -1.55
CA TRP A 29 4.68 5.57 -1.77
C TRP A 29 5.19 6.76 -0.94
N ASN A 30 4.51 7.91 -0.97
CA ASN A 30 4.92 9.09 -0.21
C ASN A 30 4.90 8.81 1.29
N ILE A 31 3.86 8.14 1.81
CA ILE A 31 3.81 7.71 3.21
C ILE A 31 5.03 6.83 3.56
N SER A 32 5.32 5.85 2.69
CA SER A 32 6.41 4.90 2.91
C SER A 32 7.77 5.59 2.85
N SER A 33 7.96 6.49 1.88
CA SER A 33 9.19 7.25 1.65
C SER A 33 9.46 8.19 2.82
N SER A 34 8.47 8.98 3.22
CA SER A 34 8.56 9.90 4.35
C SER A 34 8.83 9.15 5.66
N THR A 35 8.21 7.99 5.88
CA THR A 35 8.49 7.13 7.03
C THR A 35 9.91 6.54 7.01
N CYS A 36 10.44 6.20 5.83
CA CYS A 36 11.77 5.61 5.67
C CYS A 36 12.89 6.64 5.42
N ASN A 37 12.58 7.94 5.48
CA ASN A 37 13.48 9.05 5.12
C ASN A 37 14.09 8.92 3.72
N GLY A 38 13.30 8.48 2.73
CA GLY A 38 13.70 8.37 1.32
C GLY A 38 14.60 7.18 0.98
N ASP A 39 14.85 6.26 1.91
CA ASP A 39 15.58 5.01 1.63
C ASP A 39 14.74 4.12 0.70
N LEU A 40 15.19 3.94 -0.54
CA LEU A 40 14.43 3.25 -1.59
C LEU A 40 14.06 1.80 -1.21
N GLU A 41 15.03 1.04 -0.69
CA GLU A 41 14.81 -0.37 -0.35
C GLU A 41 13.82 -0.50 0.81
N LYS A 42 13.95 0.33 1.84
CA LYS A 42 13.01 0.35 2.97
C LYS A 42 11.63 0.85 2.54
N THR A 43 11.58 1.85 1.67
CA THR A 43 10.34 2.43 1.13
C THR A 43 9.56 1.37 0.38
N ARG A 44 10.20 0.69 -0.59
CA ARG A 44 9.59 -0.40 -1.34
C ARG A 44 9.15 -1.54 -0.42
N ALA A 45 9.98 -1.92 0.56
CA ALA A 45 9.61 -2.95 1.52
C ALA A 45 8.40 -2.58 2.39
N LEU A 46 8.26 -1.32 2.79
CA LEU A 46 7.13 -0.83 3.55
C LEU A 46 5.87 -0.72 2.68
N ALA A 47 5.98 -0.14 1.48
CA ALA A 47 4.91 -0.03 0.50
C ALA A 47 4.35 -1.41 0.13
N ALA A 48 5.22 -2.40 -0.11
CA ALA A 48 4.82 -3.78 -0.36
C ALA A 48 4.00 -4.35 0.82
N LYS A 49 4.43 -4.11 2.06
CA LYS A 49 3.70 -4.58 3.26
C LYS A 49 2.35 -3.89 3.39
N LEU A 50 2.27 -2.59 3.11
CA LEU A 50 1.03 -1.83 3.13
C LEU A 50 0.05 -2.36 2.07
N LEU A 51 0.47 -2.49 0.81
CA LEU A 51 -0.37 -3.06 -0.26
C LEU A 51 -0.91 -4.44 0.11
N ASN A 52 -0.04 -5.34 0.56
CA ASN A 52 -0.46 -6.68 0.96
C ASN A 52 -1.40 -6.67 2.18
N PHE A 53 -1.23 -5.72 3.11
CA PHE A 53 -2.11 -5.56 4.26
C PHE A 53 -3.48 -5.03 3.88
N LEU A 54 -3.53 -3.97 3.07
CA LEU A 54 -4.77 -3.34 2.60
C LEU A 54 -5.60 -4.32 1.79
N CYS A 55 -4.98 -5.04 0.85
CA CYS A 55 -5.62 -6.12 0.11
C CYS A 55 -6.18 -7.21 1.04
N LYS A 56 -5.37 -7.69 2.01
CA LYS A 56 -5.81 -8.72 2.95
C LYS A 56 -6.94 -8.28 3.88
N ARG A 57 -7.15 -6.97 4.03
CA ARG A 57 -8.23 -6.38 4.82
C ARG A 57 -9.36 -5.83 3.94
N GLU A 58 -9.32 -6.07 2.64
CA GLU A 58 -10.31 -5.61 1.67
C GLU A 58 -10.59 -4.11 1.78
N CYS A 59 -9.53 -3.32 1.96
CA CYS A 59 -9.62 -1.87 2.11
C CYS A 59 -10.31 -1.24 0.89
N ASP A 60 -11.30 -0.38 1.12
CA ASP A 60 -12.22 0.16 0.10
C ASP A 60 -12.07 1.66 -0.15
N PHE A 61 -11.24 2.37 0.63
CA PHE A 61 -11.00 3.80 0.47
C PHE A 61 -9.70 4.14 -0.29
N VAL A 62 -9.05 3.14 -0.90
CA VAL A 62 -7.94 3.44 -1.81
C VAL A 62 -8.54 4.00 -3.09
N VAL A 63 -8.03 5.15 -3.52
CA VAL A 63 -8.46 5.83 -4.73
C VAL A 63 -7.28 5.93 -5.69
N ILE A 64 -7.63 6.11 -6.96
CA ILE A 64 -6.69 6.30 -8.06
C ILE A 64 -7.32 7.35 -8.97
N SER A 65 -6.52 8.24 -9.53
CA SER A 65 -7.03 9.16 -10.53
C SER A 65 -7.46 8.39 -11.80
N PRO A 66 -8.43 8.89 -12.59
CA PRO A 66 -8.82 8.26 -13.85
C PRO A 66 -7.67 8.12 -14.86
N ALA A 67 -6.74 9.08 -14.84
CA ALA A 67 -5.55 9.05 -15.70
C ALA A 67 -4.60 7.90 -15.28
N ASP A 68 -4.39 7.73 -13.97
CA ASP A 68 -3.56 6.67 -13.43
C ASP A 68 -4.19 5.29 -13.61
N ALA A 69 -5.52 5.17 -13.46
CA ALA A 69 -6.23 3.92 -13.73
C ALA A 69 -6.00 3.45 -15.17
N SER A 70 -6.16 4.36 -16.15
CA SER A 70 -5.89 4.07 -17.56
C SER A 70 -4.43 3.64 -17.80
N PHE A 71 -3.48 4.33 -17.16
CA PHE A 71 -2.06 3.98 -17.23
C PHE A 71 -1.77 2.60 -16.62
N LEU A 72 -2.38 2.28 -15.48
CA LEU A 72 -2.21 0.99 -14.81
C LEU A 72 -2.80 -0.16 -15.64
N ASP A 73 -3.94 0.07 -16.31
CA ASP A 73 -4.54 -0.89 -17.24
C ASP A 73 -3.61 -1.17 -18.42
N GLU A 74 -3.13 -0.13 -19.11
CA GLU A 74 -2.17 -0.28 -20.23
C GLU A 74 -0.89 -0.99 -19.76
N LYS A 75 -0.39 -0.65 -18.56
CA LYS A 75 0.77 -1.32 -17.98
C LYS A 75 0.49 -2.78 -17.68
N PHE A 76 -0.67 -3.10 -17.14
CA PHE A 76 -1.08 -4.47 -16.85
C PHE A 76 -1.16 -5.32 -18.12
N GLU A 77 -1.71 -4.80 -19.22
CA GLU A 77 -1.75 -5.51 -20.50
C GLU A 77 -0.35 -5.91 -20.99
N SER A 78 0.66 -5.06 -20.73
CA SER A 78 2.05 -5.32 -21.08
C SER A 78 2.78 -6.23 -20.08
N GLU A 79 2.45 -6.14 -18.78
CA GLU A 79 3.11 -6.84 -17.69
C GLU A 79 2.09 -7.34 -16.66
N ASN A 80 1.55 -8.53 -16.93
CA ASN A 80 0.54 -9.16 -16.08
C ASN A 80 0.95 -9.30 -14.61
N LYS A 81 2.26 -9.31 -14.30
CA LYS A 81 2.76 -9.44 -12.92
C LYS A 81 2.46 -8.23 -12.04
N LEU A 82 2.11 -7.09 -12.63
CA LEU A 82 1.81 -5.85 -11.90
C LEU A 82 0.80 -6.10 -10.77
N LEU A 83 -0.28 -6.84 -11.04
CA LEU A 83 -1.34 -7.09 -10.06
C LEU A 83 -1.02 -8.13 -8.99
N TYR A 84 0.14 -8.79 -9.01
CA TYR A 84 0.41 -9.85 -8.04
C TYR A 84 1.84 -10.01 -7.54
N ASP A 85 2.85 -9.43 -8.18
CA ASP A 85 4.24 -9.53 -7.73
C ASP A 85 4.63 -8.42 -6.75
N TRP A 86 3.99 -8.39 -5.58
CA TRP A 86 4.23 -7.35 -4.56
C TRP A 86 5.27 -7.77 -3.52
N LYS A 87 6.42 -8.26 -4.00
CA LYS A 87 7.55 -8.56 -3.14
C LYS A 87 8.36 -7.28 -2.86
N PRO A 88 9.05 -7.17 -1.72
CA PRO A 88 9.89 -6.02 -1.39
C PRO A 88 10.96 -5.68 -2.43
N GLU A 89 11.33 -6.61 -3.30
CA GLU A 89 12.35 -6.44 -4.33
C GLU A 89 11.74 -6.09 -5.70
N SER A 90 10.41 -6.09 -5.83
CA SER A 90 9.72 -5.92 -7.11
C SER A 90 9.40 -4.46 -7.40
N GLU A 91 9.85 -3.95 -8.54
CA GLU A 91 9.56 -2.59 -9.00
C GLU A 91 8.08 -2.34 -9.28
N HIS A 92 7.28 -3.41 -9.44
CA HIS A 92 5.81 -3.30 -9.53
C HIS A 92 5.19 -2.65 -8.29
N VAL A 93 5.82 -2.80 -7.12
CA VAL A 93 5.39 -2.15 -5.89
C VAL A 93 5.51 -0.63 -6.03
N ASP A 94 6.60 -0.16 -6.60
CA ASP A 94 6.88 1.27 -6.77
C ASP A 94 5.81 1.89 -7.66
N ILE A 95 5.52 1.24 -8.79
CA ILE A 95 4.47 1.69 -9.73
C ILE A 95 3.13 1.75 -8.99
N LEU A 96 2.66 0.64 -8.44
CA LEU A 96 1.34 0.59 -7.81
C LEU A 96 1.18 1.57 -6.65
N SER A 97 2.17 1.64 -5.76
CA SER A 97 2.07 2.46 -4.55
C SER A 97 2.18 3.97 -4.82
N GLN A 98 2.74 4.38 -5.96
CA GLN A 98 2.74 5.79 -6.39
C GLN A 98 1.36 6.24 -6.83
N HIS A 99 0.56 5.35 -7.43
CA HIS A 99 -0.80 5.65 -7.89
C HIS A 99 -1.89 5.28 -6.86
N ALA A 100 -1.51 4.60 -5.77
CA ALA A 100 -2.41 4.21 -4.70
C ALA A 100 -2.58 5.33 -3.68
N GLU A 101 -3.66 6.11 -3.79
CA GLU A 101 -3.92 7.24 -2.91
C GLU A 101 -4.90 6.88 -1.79
N VAL A 102 -4.65 7.39 -0.59
CA VAL A 102 -5.50 7.15 0.57
C VAL A 102 -5.74 8.45 1.34
N PRO A 103 -6.94 8.66 1.92
CA PRO A 103 -7.16 9.77 2.83
C PRO A 103 -6.30 9.57 4.09
N ALA A 104 -5.36 10.48 4.37
CA ALA A 104 -4.32 10.28 5.39
C ALA A 104 -4.90 9.91 6.77
N LYS A 105 -5.96 10.61 7.19
CA LYS A 105 -6.63 10.37 8.49
C LYS A 105 -7.33 9.01 8.56
N ALA A 106 -8.03 8.62 7.49
CA ALA A 106 -8.74 7.35 7.42
C ALA A 106 -7.75 6.18 7.41
N PHE A 107 -6.68 6.31 6.62
CA PHE A 107 -5.60 5.35 6.55
C PHE A 107 -4.96 5.08 7.91
N MET A 108 -4.56 6.14 8.63
CA MET A 108 -3.96 6.00 9.96
C MET A 108 -4.90 5.33 10.98
N SER A 109 -6.17 5.72 10.94
CA SER A 109 -7.23 5.10 11.77
C SER A 109 -7.40 3.62 11.45
N PHE A 110 -7.37 3.26 10.16
CA PHE A 110 -7.47 1.88 9.68
C PHE A 110 -6.28 1.03 10.12
N LEU A 111 -5.04 1.51 9.94
CA LEU A 111 -3.84 0.80 10.38
C LEU A 111 -3.86 0.51 11.88
N THR A 112 -4.30 1.50 12.68
CA THR A 112 -4.40 1.37 14.13
C THR A 112 -5.49 0.36 14.52
N THR A 113 -6.68 0.48 13.92
CA THR A 113 -7.83 -0.39 14.19
C THR A 113 -7.54 -1.85 13.85
N HIS A 114 -6.91 -2.09 12.70
CA HIS A 114 -6.58 -3.42 12.22
C HIS A 114 -5.20 -3.93 12.70
N LYS A 115 -4.54 -3.17 13.57
CA LYS A 115 -3.26 -3.49 14.23
C LYS A 115 -2.18 -3.87 13.23
N PHE A 116 -1.97 -2.99 12.24
CA PHE A 116 -0.86 -3.14 11.32
C PHE A 116 0.47 -3.27 12.08
N SER A 117 1.36 -4.08 11.54
CA SER A 117 2.68 -4.34 12.12
C SER A 117 3.70 -4.53 10.98
N PRO A 118 4.82 -3.80 10.99
CA PRO A 118 5.88 -3.92 9.97
C PRO A 118 6.60 -5.25 10.02
N SER A 119 6.65 -5.86 11.20
CA SER A 119 7.36 -7.11 11.46
C SER A 119 6.57 -8.33 10.98
N THR A 120 5.29 -8.13 10.62
CA THR A 120 4.40 -9.19 10.14
C THR A 120 4.47 -9.30 8.62
N LYS A 121 4.53 -10.55 8.13
CA LYS A 121 4.41 -10.84 6.70
C LYS A 121 2.93 -10.94 6.32
N TYR A 122 2.48 -10.02 5.47
CA TYR A 122 1.17 -10.11 4.82
C TYR A 122 1.33 -10.72 3.43
N ASN A 123 0.55 -11.74 3.11
CA ASN A 123 0.62 -12.44 1.83
C ASN A 123 -0.79 -12.92 1.44
N PRO A 124 -1.66 -12.04 0.92
CA PRO A 124 -2.89 -12.43 0.25
C PRO A 124 -2.61 -13.38 -0.92
N ARG A 125 -3.60 -14.20 -1.32
CA ARG A 125 -3.44 -15.08 -2.48
C ARG A 125 -3.40 -14.22 -3.74
N ARG A 126 -2.80 -14.75 -4.82
CA ARG A 126 -2.81 -14.08 -6.13
C ARG A 126 -4.22 -13.73 -6.59
N ALA A 127 -5.20 -14.62 -6.39
CA ALA A 127 -6.59 -14.37 -6.74
C ALA A 127 -7.17 -13.18 -5.95
N ASP A 128 -6.95 -13.13 -4.63
CA ASP A 128 -7.41 -12.03 -3.77
C ASP A 128 -6.81 -10.67 -4.20
N ARG A 129 -5.56 -10.68 -4.68
CA ARG A 129 -4.91 -9.47 -5.21
C ARG A 129 -5.59 -8.97 -6.47
N VAL A 130 -5.81 -9.86 -7.44
CA VAL A 130 -6.45 -9.53 -8.71
C VAL A 130 -7.89 -9.05 -8.48
N GLU A 131 -8.66 -9.79 -7.67
CA GLU A 131 -10.04 -9.41 -7.33
C GLU A 131 -10.10 -8.02 -6.68
N TRP A 132 -9.22 -7.74 -5.73
CA TRP A 132 -9.18 -6.43 -5.08
C TRP A 132 -8.86 -5.28 -6.06
N PHE A 133 -7.95 -5.50 -7.01
CA PHE A 133 -7.64 -4.51 -8.05
C PHE A 133 -8.82 -4.31 -9.02
N ASN A 134 -9.39 -5.39 -9.52
CA ASN A 134 -10.49 -5.30 -10.48
C ASN A 134 -11.74 -4.70 -9.85
N GLU A 135 -12.09 -5.08 -8.62
CA GLU A 135 -13.37 -4.68 -8.00
C GLU A 135 -13.31 -3.39 -7.19
N LYS A 136 -12.19 -3.08 -6.53
CA LYS A 136 -12.09 -1.89 -5.67
C LYS A 136 -11.37 -0.72 -6.34
N TRP A 137 -10.47 -1.03 -7.27
CA TRP A 137 -9.59 -0.05 -7.92
C TRP A 137 -10.02 0.19 -9.37
N CYS A 138 -10.90 -0.66 -9.92
CA CYS A 138 -11.31 -0.64 -11.33
C CYS A 138 -10.11 -0.73 -12.28
N VAL A 139 -9.10 -1.53 -11.92
CA VAL A 139 -7.90 -1.79 -12.73
C VAL A 139 -7.86 -3.28 -13.07
N GLY A 140 -7.72 -3.62 -14.35
CA GLY A 140 -7.66 -5.01 -14.87
C GLY A 140 -8.91 -5.46 -15.62
#